data_AF-A0A223MLU8-F1
#
_entry.id   AF-A0A223MLU8-F1
#
_cell.length_a   1.000
_cell.length_b   1.000
_cell.length_c   1.000
_cell.angle_alpha   90.00
_cell.angle_beta   90.00
_cell.angle_gamma   90.00
#
_symmetry.space_group_name_H-M   'P 1'
#
loop_
_entity.id
_entity.type
_entity.pdbx_description
1 polymer ?
#
loop_
_entity_poly.entity_id
_entity_poly.type
_entity_poly.pdbx_seq_one_letter_code
_entity_poly.pdbx_strand_id
1 'polypeptide(L)'
;MINLIILCFLHNLGHSLYECPNCENFTFVWHTFKSIFCTSCGMKYQKIRSAAVMDKVFDCPHRHGVFTVSDPLREYFLKDRFLLNELFGAVNDTLSFVIRKAGTKKDELIPCAVLTLHTFGRGLNWIPHIHVLLAKGGVRKDGFLNAGSTSITNLFAAPFKDHFSIVYQ
;
A
#
# COMPACT_ATOMS: atom_id res chain seq x y z
N MET A 1 -12.58 20.93 10.67
CA MET A 1 -11.75 20.11 9.76
C MET A 1 -12.43 19.90 8.40
N ILE A 2 -13.68 19.44 8.32
CA ILE A 2 -14.39 19.21 7.04
C ILE A 2 -14.55 20.49 6.19
N ASN A 3 -14.90 21.61 6.83
CA ASN A 3 -15.09 22.90 6.12
C ASN A 3 -13.84 23.43 5.40
N LEU A 4 -12.64 22.93 5.72
CA LEU A 4 -11.41 23.34 5.04
C LEU A 4 -11.20 22.59 3.72
N ILE A 5 -11.85 21.44 3.53
CA ILE A 5 -11.75 20.64 2.30
C ILE A 5 -12.37 21.39 1.11
N ILE A 6 -13.51 22.04 1.33
CA ILE A 6 -14.21 22.83 0.31
C ILE A 6 -13.46 24.12 -0.06
N LEU A 7 -12.52 24.56 0.77
CA LEU A 7 -11.70 25.75 0.53
C LEU A 7 -10.46 25.48 -0.34
N CYS A 8 -10.21 24.22 -0.71
CA CYS A 8 -9.07 23.87 -1.55
C CYS A 8 -9.14 24.60 -2.89
N PHE A 9 -8.08 25.34 -3.25
CA PHE A 9 -8.01 26.22 -4.42
C PHE A 9 -8.94 27.46 -4.38
N LEU A 10 -9.52 27.79 -3.23
CA LEU A 10 -10.27 29.04 -3.06
C LEU A 10 -9.40 30.13 -2.45
N HIS A 11 -9.82 31.38 -2.66
CA HIS A 11 -9.15 32.58 -2.17
C HIS A 11 -8.83 32.55 -0.68
N ASN A 12 -9.67 31.88 0.11
CA ASN A 12 -9.55 31.80 1.56
C ASN A 12 -8.26 31.08 2.04
N LEU A 13 -7.61 30.27 1.20
CA LEU A 13 -6.32 29.64 1.52
C LEU A 13 -5.10 30.47 1.06
N GLY A 14 -5.34 31.61 0.42
CA GLY A 14 -4.31 32.45 -0.18
C GLY A 14 -3.77 31.91 -1.51
N HIS A 15 -2.84 32.66 -2.09
CA HIS A 15 -2.20 32.33 -3.36
C HIS A 15 -0.74 32.78 -3.38
N SER A 16 0.02 32.22 -4.31
CA SER A 16 1.30 32.75 -4.76
C SER A 16 1.12 33.41 -6.12
N LEU A 17 1.67 34.62 -6.30
CA LEU A 17 1.72 35.32 -7.58
C LEU A 17 3.12 35.11 -8.19
N TYR A 18 3.16 34.64 -9.42
CA TYR A 18 4.40 34.52 -10.20
C TYR A 18 4.33 35.50 -11.34
N GLU A 19 5.35 36.34 -11.50
CA GLU A 19 5.46 37.32 -12.57
C GLU A 19 6.69 37.01 -13.42
N CYS A 20 6.53 37.04 -14.75
CA CYS A 20 7.64 36.87 -15.67
C CYS A 20 8.39 38.21 -15.82
N PRO A 21 9.70 38.26 -15.52
CA PRO A 21 10.46 39.50 -15.59
C PRO A 21 10.64 40.05 -17.01
N ASN A 22 10.31 39.26 -18.05
CA ASN A 22 10.60 39.58 -19.44
C ASN A 22 9.37 39.88 -20.31
N CYS A 23 8.15 39.57 -19.86
CA CYS A 23 6.95 39.73 -20.70
C CYS A 23 5.68 40.16 -19.96
N GLU A 24 5.80 40.72 -18.75
CA GLU A 24 4.69 41.27 -17.94
C GLU A 24 3.52 40.29 -17.66
N ASN A 25 3.69 39.02 -18.03
CA ASN A 25 2.71 37.98 -17.75
C ASN A 25 2.81 37.55 -16.29
N PHE A 26 1.66 37.39 -15.64
CA PHE A 26 1.56 36.87 -14.29
C PHE A 26 0.64 35.66 -14.20
N THR A 27 0.87 34.81 -13.20
CA THR A 27 0.06 33.62 -12.93
C THR A 27 -0.21 33.51 -11.44
N PHE A 28 -1.49 33.36 -11.11
CA PHE A 28 -1.95 33.05 -9.75
C PHE A 28 -1.93 31.53 -9.52
N VAL A 29 -1.31 31.11 -8.43
CA VAL A 29 -1.36 29.72 -7.96
C VAL A 29 -2.03 29.69 -6.59
N TRP A 30 -3.29 29.26 -6.56
CA TRP A 30 -4.05 29.12 -5.32
C TRP A 30 -3.49 27.99 -4.46
N HIS A 31 -3.41 28.23 -3.16
CA HIS A 31 -2.95 27.23 -2.22
C HIS A 31 -3.99 26.12 -2.03
N THR A 32 -3.48 24.95 -1.64
CA THR A 32 -4.30 23.76 -1.40
C THR A 32 -4.32 23.40 0.07
N PHE A 33 -5.33 22.64 0.48
CA PHE A 33 -5.48 22.20 1.87
C PHE A 33 -4.44 21.15 2.30
N LYS A 34 -3.81 20.45 1.35
CA LYS A 34 -2.74 19.45 1.57
C LYS A 34 -3.12 18.28 2.49
N SER A 35 -4.40 17.93 2.55
CA SER A 35 -4.90 16.77 3.31
C SER A 35 -5.26 15.60 2.39
N ILE A 36 -5.04 14.37 2.87
CA ILE A 36 -5.48 13.14 2.18
C ILE A 36 -7.00 13.02 2.08
N PHE A 37 -7.74 13.71 2.94
CA PHE A 37 -9.22 13.73 2.94
C PHE A 37 -9.80 14.69 1.89
N CYS A 38 -8.98 15.56 1.31
CA CYS A 38 -9.40 16.40 0.19
C CYS A 38 -9.19 15.63 -1.11
N THR A 39 -10.23 15.48 -1.94
CA THR A 39 -10.17 14.71 -3.20
C THR A 39 -9.02 15.16 -4.10
N SER A 40 -8.86 16.46 -4.34
CA SER A 40 -7.79 16.96 -5.23
C SER A 40 -6.39 16.74 -4.65
N CYS A 41 -6.20 16.99 -3.36
CA CYS A 41 -4.90 16.80 -2.69
C CYS A 41 -4.55 15.32 -2.55
N GLY A 42 -5.52 14.51 -2.10
CA GLY A 42 -5.41 13.07 -1.94
C GLY A 42 -5.10 12.38 -3.27
N MET A 43 -5.79 12.72 -4.36
CA MET A 43 -5.49 12.18 -5.69
C MET A 43 -4.07 12.51 -6.15
N LYS A 44 -3.59 13.75 -5.91
CA LYS A 44 -2.20 14.12 -6.20
C LYS A 44 -1.22 13.26 -5.40
N TYR A 45 -1.45 13.11 -4.09
CA TYR A 45 -0.61 12.30 -3.21
C TYR A 45 -0.59 10.83 -3.65
N GLN A 46 -1.74 10.26 -3.98
CA GLN A 46 -1.87 8.89 -4.49
C GLN A 46 -1.07 8.67 -5.78
N LYS A 47 -1.14 9.60 -6.74
CA LYS A 47 -0.37 9.51 -8.00
C LYS A 47 1.14 9.55 -7.75
N ILE A 48 1.62 10.47 -6.92
CA ILE A 48 3.04 10.57 -6.57
C ILE A 48 3.51 9.30 -5.87
N ARG A 49 2.71 8.80 -4.92
CA ARG A 49 3.02 7.56 -4.20
C ARG A 49 3.05 6.36 -5.13
N SER A 50 2.10 6.25 -6.06
CA SER A 50 2.05 5.19 -7.06
C SER A 50 3.29 5.21 -7.95
N ALA A 51 3.70 6.37 -8.48
CA ALA A 51 4.92 6.50 -9.27
C ALA A 51 6.17 6.09 -8.49
N ALA A 52 6.29 6.52 -7.22
CA ALA A 52 7.41 6.15 -6.36
C ALA A 52 7.45 4.66 -5.99
N VAL A 53 6.31 3.97 -6.02
CA VAL A 53 6.23 2.51 -5.87
C VAL A 53 6.60 1.83 -7.19
N MET A 54 6.10 2.31 -8.33
CA MET A 54 6.43 1.76 -9.65
C MET A 54 7.93 1.78 -9.94
N ASP A 55 8.64 2.82 -9.47
CA ASP A 55 10.10 2.94 -9.61
C ASP A 55 10.89 1.88 -8.81
N LYS A 56 10.26 1.22 -7.83
CA LYS A 56 10.92 0.30 -6.89
C LYS A 56 10.52 -1.16 -7.07
N VAL A 57 9.51 -1.44 -7.89
CA VAL A 57 9.03 -2.80 -8.13
C VAL A 57 9.72 -3.38 -9.36
N PHE A 58 9.91 -4.70 -9.36
CA PHE A 58 10.47 -5.40 -10.52
C PHE A 58 9.48 -5.42 -11.67
N ASP A 59 9.94 -5.28 -12.90
CA ASP A 59 9.11 -5.46 -14.10
C ASP A 59 8.77 -6.95 -14.30
N CYS A 60 7.71 -7.38 -13.62
CA CYS A 60 7.22 -8.76 -13.65
C CYS A 60 5.72 -8.79 -13.35
N PRO A 61 5.03 -9.91 -13.63
CA PRO A 61 3.65 -10.07 -13.19
C PRO A 61 3.56 -10.01 -11.66
N HIS A 62 2.59 -9.25 -11.15
CA HIS A 62 2.32 -9.18 -9.71
C HIS A 62 0.96 -9.83 -9.39
N ARG A 63 0.77 -10.22 -8.13
CA ARG A 63 -0.50 -10.67 -7.57
C ARG A 63 -0.90 -9.76 -6.43
N HIS A 64 -2.18 -9.37 -6.41
CA HIS A 64 -2.77 -8.65 -5.30
C HIS A 64 -3.38 -9.65 -4.31
N GLY A 65 -3.14 -9.44 -3.02
CA GLY A 65 -3.78 -10.15 -1.92
C GLY A 65 -4.12 -9.22 -0.78
N VAL A 66 -4.97 -9.69 0.13
CA VAL A 66 -5.39 -8.92 1.32
C VAL A 66 -5.28 -9.82 2.55
N PHE A 67 -4.62 -9.36 3.61
CA PHE A 67 -4.59 -10.03 4.91
C PHE A 67 -5.46 -9.25 5.88
N THR A 68 -6.59 -9.83 6.28
CA THR A 68 -7.56 -9.16 7.15
C THR A 68 -7.49 -9.70 8.57
N VAL A 69 -7.36 -8.83 9.57
CA VAL A 69 -7.43 -9.26 10.97
C VAL A 69 -8.81 -9.87 11.26
N SER A 70 -8.82 -11.05 11.90
CA SER A 70 -10.05 -11.74 12.28
C SER A 70 -10.90 -10.87 13.23
N ASP A 71 -12.23 -10.94 13.05
CA ASP A 71 -13.22 -10.16 13.80
C ASP A 71 -12.96 -10.05 15.31
N PRO A 72 -12.73 -11.15 16.07
CA PRO A 72 -12.51 -11.08 17.52
C PRO A 72 -11.21 -10.37 17.92
N LEU A 73 -10.23 -10.28 17.01
CA LEU A 73 -8.96 -9.62 17.29
C LEU A 73 -8.98 -8.11 16.99
N ARG A 74 -9.93 -7.63 16.18
CA ARG A 74 -9.95 -6.23 15.69
C ARG A 74 -10.02 -5.20 16.81
N GLU A 75 -10.72 -5.51 17.91
CA GLU A 75 -10.88 -4.60 19.05
C GLU A 75 -9.53 -4.33 19.75
N TYR A 76 -8.62 -5.29 19.79
CA TYR A 76 -7.29 -5.11 20.37
C TYR A 76 -6.48 -4.07 19.58
N PHE A 77 -6.52 -4.14 18.25
CA PHE A 77 -5.88 -3.14 17.36
C PHE A 77 -6.56 -1.76 17.44
N LEU A 78 -7.83 -1.70 17.82
CA LEU A 78 -8.53 -0.44 18.04
C LEU A 78 -8.06 0.25 19.33
N LYS A 79 -7.89 -0.55 20.39
CA LYS A 79 -7.43 -0.10 21.72
C LYS A 79 -5.96 0.29 21.69
N ASP A 80 -5.13 -0.50 21.03
CA ASP A 80 -3.70 -0.24 20.85
C ASP A 80 -3.35 -0.16 19.36
N ARG A 81 -3.16 1.06 18.87
CA ARG A 81 -2.80 1.31 17.48
C ARG A 81 -1.35 0.98 17.14
N PHE A 82 -0.47 0.79 18.13
CA PHE A 82 0.92 0.35 17.87
C PHE A 82 0.95 -1.05 17.27
N LEU A 83 -0.02 -1.90 17.63
CA LEU A 83 -0.18 -3.24 17.07
C LEU A 83 -0.37 -3.25 15.55
N LEU A 84 -0.86 -2.15 14.95
CA LEU A 84 -1.03 -2.06 13.50
C LEU A 84 0.30 -2.22 12.75
N ASN A 85 1.42 -1.83 13.35
CA ASN A 85 2.74 -2.00 12.77
C ASN A 85 3.17 -3.47 12.75
N GLU A 86 2.76 -4.26 13.75
CA GLU A 86 3.08 -5.69 13.84
C GLU A 86 2.44 -6.51 12.70
N LEU A 87 1.35 -6.01 12.10
CA LEU A 87 0.74 -6.65 10.93
C LEU A 87 1.70 -6.74 9.74
N PHE A 88 2.59 -5.78 9.56
CA PHE A 88 3.59 -5.83 8.50
C PHE A 88 4.56 -6.99 8.72
N GLY A 89 5.01 -7.20 9.97
CA GLY A 89 5.86 -8.33 10.36
C GLY A 89 5.16 -9.66 10.13
N ALA A 90 3.93 -9.80 10.62
CA ALA A 90 3.14 -11.03 10.46
C ALA A 90 2.92 -11.40 8.98
N VAL A 91 2.65 -10.42 8.12
CA VAL A 91 2.52 -10.65 6.67
C VAL A 91 3.85 -11.03 6.06
N ASN A 92 4.95 -10.36 6.41
CA ASN A 92 6.29 -10.68 5.91
C ASN A 92 6.72 -12.12 6.29
N ASP A 93 6.50 -12.52 7.53
CA ASP A 93 6.81 -13.86 8.03
C ASP A 93 5.98 -14.91 7.30
N THR A 94 4.71 -14.62 7.07
CA THR A 94 3.81 -15.48 6.29
C THR A 94 4.32 -15.64 4.86
N LEU A 95 4.59 -14.55 4.14
CA LEU A 95 5.11 -14.61 2.78
C LEU A 95 6.43 -15.38 2.70
N SER A 96 7.33 -15.12 3.64
CA SER A 96 8.64 -15.80 3.73
C SER A 96 8.49 -17.29 3.99
N PHE A 97 7.61 -17.68 4.92
CA PHE A 97 7.32 -19.09 5.21
C PHE A 97 6.81 -19.80 3.96
N VAL A 98 5.85 -19.19 3.27
CA VAL A 98 5.19 -19.88 2.18
C VAL A 98 6.10 -19.96 0.93
N ILE A 99 6.90 -18.92 0.65
CA ILE A 99 7.92 -18.97 -0.42
C ILE A 99 8.97 -20.04 -0.11
N ARG A 100 9.49 -20.10 1.13
CA ARG A 100 10.43 -21.16 1.53
C ARG A 100 9.85 -22.56 1.38
N LYS A 101 8.56 -22.73 1.68
CA LYS A 101 7.87 -24.02 1.56
C LYS A 101 7.64 -24.44 0.11
N ALA A 102 7.44 -23.48 -0.79
CA ALA A 102 7.20 -23.73 -2.21
C ALA A 102 8.49 -23.78 -3.05
N GLY A 103 9.59 -23.19 -2.56
CA GLY A 103 10.90 -23.23 -3.18
C GLY A 103 11.66 -24.52 -2.93
N THR A 104 12.76 -24.71 -3.66
CA THR A 104 13.72 -25.80 -3.37
C THR A 104 14.77 -25.30 -2.37
N LYS A 105 15.43 -26.22 -1.64
CA LYS A 105 16.54 -25.86 -0.73
C LYS A 105 17.69 -25.10 -1.40
N LYS A 106 17.80 -25.14 -2.74
CA LYS A 106 18.85 -24.46 -3.51
C LYS A 106 18.50 -23.00 -3.84
N ASP A 107 17.23 -22.64 -3.79
CA ASP A 107 16.72 -21.32 -4.13
C ASP A 107 16.17 -20.66 -2.86
N GLU A 108 17.06 -20.23 -1.95
CA GLU A 108 16.64 -19.33 -0.87
C GLU A 108 16.15 -18.02 -1.49
N LEU A 109 14.83 -17.94 -1.70
CA LEU A 109 14.15 -16.81 -2.30
C LEU A 109 13.61 -15.87 -1.23
N ILE A 110 13.77 -14.58 -1.47
CA ILE A 110 13.25 -13.49 -0.66
C ILE A 110 11.95 -12.97 -1.32
N PRO A 111 10.83 -12.88 -0.58
CA PRO A 111 9.60 -12.28 -1.10
C PRO A 111 9.84 -10.83 -1.54
N CYS A 112 9.28 -10.47 -2.69
CA CYS A 112 9.25 -9.09 -3.15
C CYS A 112 7.80 -8.61 -3.13
N ALA A 113 7.45 -7.80 -2.13
CA ALA A 113 6.10 -7.34 -1.94
C ALA A 113 6.03 -5.87 -1.49
N VAL A 114 5.00 -5.19 -1.95
CA VAL A 114 4.59 -3.88 -1.42
C VAL A 114 3.42 -4.10 -0.46
N LEU A 115 3.60 -3.71 0.80
CA LEU A 115 2.59 -3.84 1.85
C LEU A 115 1.95 -2.48 2.12
N THR A 116 0.62 -2.43 2.16
CA THR A 116 -0.15 -1.20 2.46
C THR A 116 -1.22 -1.48 3.51
N LEU A 117 -1.16 -0.78 4.65
CA LEU A 117 -2.14 -0.88 5.72
C LEU A 117 -3.37 -0.02 5.45
N HIS A 118 -4.54 -0.64 5.54
CA HIS A 118 -5.84 0.01 5.63
C HIS A 118 -6.52 -0.36 6.95
N THR A 119 -7.13 0.61 7.63
CA THR A 119 -7.78 0.39 8.93
C THR A 119 -9.30 0.29 8.86
N PHE A 120 -9.89 0.72 7.74
CA PHE A 120 -11.34 0.77 7.55
C PHE A 120 -11.75 0.05 6.27
N GLY A 121 -12.86 -0.67 6.34
CA GLY A 121 -13.54 -1.21 5.16
C GLY A 121 -14.31 -0.15 4.39
N ARG A 122 -14.93 -0.56 3.27
CA ARG A 122 -15.74 0.33 2.42
C ARG A 122 -16.87 1.05 3.17
N GLY A 123 -17.45 0.39 4.17
CA GLY A 123 -18.51 0.95 5.02
C GLY A 123 -18.00 1.79 6.20
N LEU A 124 -16.71 2.17 6.21
CA LEU A 124 -16.04 2.85 7.33
C LEU A 124 -16.07 2.07 8.66
N ASN A 125 -16.29 0.76 8.57
CA ASN A 125 -16.19 -0.15 9.70
C ASN A 125 -14.72 -0.46 10.00
N TRP A 126 -14.38 -0.56 11.29
CA TRP A 126 -13.03 -0.88 11.74
C TRP A 126 -12.66 -2.31 11.33
N ILE A 127 -11.84 -2.42 10.29
CA ILE A 127 -11.33 -3.67 9.71
C ILE A 127 -9.87 -3.43 9.33
N PRO A 128 -8.92 -3.60 10.26
CA PRO A 128 -7.50 -3.55 9.93
C PRO A 128 -7.14 -4.67 8.93
N HIS A 129 -6.56 -4.29 7.80
CA HIS A 129 -6.10 -5.22 6.78
C HIS A 129 -4.89 -4.68 6.02
N ILE A 130 -4.03 -5.59 5.55
CA ILE A 130 -2.86 -5.29 4.73
C ILE A 130 -3.15 -5.71 3.28
N HIS A 131 -3.12 -4.75 2.36
CA HIS A 131 -3.03 -5.04 0.94
C HIS A 131 -1.59 -5.39 0.58
N VAL A 132 -1.42 -6.43 -0.23
CA VAL A 132 -0.12 -6.96 -0.65
C VAL A 132 -0.07 -6.99 -2.16
N LEU A 133 0.89 -6.29 -2.76
CA LEU A 133 1.25 -6.47 -4.17
C LEU A 133 2.54 -7.31 -4.23
N LEU A 134 2.40 -8.59 -4.53
CA LEU A 134 3.49 -9.58 -4.52
C LEU A 134 3.99 -9.86 -5.94
N ALA A 135 5.29 -9.74 -6.17
CA ALA A 135 5.92 -10.15 -7.43
C ALA A 135 5.80 -11.66 -7.64
N LYS A 136 5.58 -12.10 -8.90
CA LYS A 136 5.57 -13.52 -9.26
C LYS A 136 7.00 -14.07 -9.23
N GLY A 137 7.39 -14.64 -8.09
CA GLY A 137 8.70 -15.24 -7.86
C GLY A 137 9.31 -14.74 -6.54
N GLY A 138 10.63 -14.78 -6.48
CA GLY A 138 11.38 -14.18 -5.37
C GLY A 138 12.80 -13.83 -5.78
N VAL A 139 13.44 -12.98 -4.99
CA VAL A 139 14.80 -12.53 -5.25
C VAL A 139 15.80 -13.46 -4.58
N ARG A 140 16.80 -13.89 -5.33
CA ARG A 140 17.92 -14.67 -4.79
C ARG A 140 18.90 -13.76 -4.06
N LYS A 141 19.80 -14.33 -3.26
CA LYS A 141 20.84 -13.57 -2.54
C LYS A 141 21.77 -12.75 -3.44
N ASP A 142 21.88 -13.13 -4.72
CA ASP A 142 22.65 -12.40 -5.73
C ASP A 142 21.91 -11.16 -6.30
N GLY A 143 20.69 -10.89 -5.82
CA GLY A 143 19.88 -9.74 -6.23
C GLY A 143 19.05 -9.97 -7.49
N PHE A 144 19.14 -11.14 -8.13
CA PHE A 144 18.37 -11.44 -9.33
C PHE A 144 17.00 -12.01 -8.98
N LEU A 145 15.97 -11.53 -9.69
CA LEU A 145 14.62 -12.06 -9.60
C LEU A 145 14.58 -13.44 -10.25
N ASN A 146 14.26 -14.47 -9.47
CA ASN A 146 13.92 -15.78 -10.00
C ASN A 146 12.40 -15.81 -10.24
N ALA A 147 12.01 -15.63 -11.50
CA ALA A 147 10.63 -15.73 -11.96
C ALA A 147 10.13 -17.20 -12.04
N GLY A 148 10.90 -18.14 -11.48
CA GLY A 148 10.68 -19.57 -11.51
C GLY A 148 9.21 -19.94 -11.29
N SER A 149 8.81 -21.04 -11.93
CA SER A 149 7.46 -21.61 -11.99
C SER A 149 6.93 -22.09 -10.63
N THR A 150 7.29 -21.43 -9.53
CA THR A 150 6.62 -21.60 -8.26
C THR A 150 5.15 -21.33 -8.56
N SER A 151 4.36 -22.39 -8.46
CA SER A 151 2.91 -22.36 -8.57
C SER A 151 2.37 -21.64 -7.33
N ILE A 152 2.69 -20.34 -7.21
CA ILE A 152 2.15 -19.42 -6.19
C ILE A 152 0.65 -19.25 -6.39
N THR A 153 0.12 -19.75 -7.51
CA THR A 153 -1.32 -19.91 -7.78
C THR A 153 -2.07 -20.62 -6.65
N ASN A 154 -1.43 -21.52 -5.88
CA ASN A 154 -2.07 -22.22 -4.74
C ASN A 154 -1.64 -21.69 -3.36
N LEU A 155 -0.77 -20.68 -3.28
CA LEU A 155 -0.12 -20.23 -2.03
C LEU A 155 -1.08 -19.54 -1.06
N PHE A 156 -2.16 -18.96 -1.57
CA PHE A 156 -3.15 -18.21 -0.80
C PHE A 156 -4.42 -19.04 -0.51
N ALA A 157 -4.46 -20.33 -0.90
CA ALA A 157 -5.61 -21.21 -0.73
C ALA A 157 -5.56 -22.08 0.56
N ALA A 158 -4.39 -22.30 1.16
CA ALA A 158 -4.22 -23.16 2.34
C ALA A 158 -2.92 -22.73 3.06
N PRO A 159 -2.93 -22.18 4.30
CA PRO A 159 -3.60 -22.70 5.50
C PRO A 159 -4.11 -21.64 6.53
N PHE A 160 -4.17 -20.34 6.20
CA PHE A 160 -4.35 -19.27 7.21
C PHE A 160 -5.78 -18.76 7.42
N LYS A 161 -6.80 -19.46 6.91
CA LYS A 161 -8.22 -19.05 7.02
C LYS A 161 -8.68 -18.81 8.47
N ASP A 162 -8.02 -19.44 9.44
CA ASP A 162 -8.42 -19.39 10.85
C ASP A 162 -8.05 -18.08 11.56
N HIS A 163 -7.12 -17.29 11.00
CA HIS A 163 -6.66 -16.04 11.60
C HIS A 163 -6.66 -14.83 10.65
N PHE A 164 -6.55 -15.07 9.33
CA PHE A 164 -6.60 -14.02 8.32
C PHE A 164 -7.50 -14.41 7.14
N SER A 165 -8.50 -13.57 6.85
CA SER A 165 -9.32 -13.74 5.64
C SER A 165 -8.56 -13.18 4.44
N ILE A 166 -8.20 -14.07 3.50
CA ILE A 166 -7.60 -13.68 2.23
C ILE A 166 -8.71 -13.50 1.19
N VAL A 167 -8.95 -12.26 0.79
CA VAL A 167 -9.90 -11.92 -0.27
C VAL A 167 -9.09 -11.55 -1.51
N TYR A 168 -9.35 -12.25 -2.62
CA TYR A 168 -8.84 -11.91 -3.93
C TYR A 168 -9.76 -10.84 -4.54
N GLN A 169 -9.18 -9.80 -5.14
CA GLN A 169 -9.87 -8.87 -6.03
C GLN A 169 -9.28 -9.00 -7.44
#